data_AF-A0A961CFX2-F1
#
_entry.id   AF-A0A961CFX2-F1
#
_cell.length_a   1.000
_cell.length_b   1.000
_cell.length_c   1.000
_cell.angle_alpha   90.00
_cell.angle_beta   90.00
_cell.angle_gamma   90.00
#
_symmetry.space_group_name_H-M   'P 1'
#
loop_
_entity.id
_entity.type
_entity.pdbx_description
1 polymer ?
#
loop_
_entity_poly.entity_id
_entity_poly.type
_entity_poly.pdbx_seq_one_letter_code
_entity_poly.pdbx_strand_id
1 'polypeptide(L)'
;VFANAPTAMYAVTRRGSITLPHQSFPMSAAENPDYAAELADLGQLAREREVWFVWYIPTSAITDYMAPEADMLAALPLELVASAPEVRIYRSVPDAAAP
;
A
#
# COMPACT_ATOMS: atom_id res chain seq x y z
N VAL A 1 -2.57 5.35 7.37
CA VAL A 1 -2.07 3.97 7.21
C VAL A 1 -2.80 3.35 6.04
N PHE A 2 -2.07 2.79 5.09
CA PHE A 2 -2.61 2.09 3.94
C PHE A 2 -2.36 0.58 4.06
N ALA A 3 -3.28 -0.24 3.60
CA ALA A 3 -3.12 -1.70 3.61
C ALA A 3 -3.84 -2.39 2.46
N ASN A 4 -3.30 -3.52 2.02
CA ASN A 4 -3.98 -4.41 1.07
C ASN A 4 -5.12 -5.22 1.72
N ALA A 5 -5.18 -5.28 3.05
CA ALA A 5 -6.22 -5.95 3.84
C ALA A 5 -6.72 -5.06 5.00
N PRO A 6 -7.43 -3.95 4.72
CA PRO A 6 -7.84 -2.98 5.74
C PRO A 6 -8.79 -3.59 6.78
N THR A 7 -9.63 -4.54 6.39
CA THR A 7 -10.52 -5.25 7.32
C THR A 7 -9.76 -6.12 8.31
N ALA A 8 -8.69 -6.80 7.86
CA ALA A 8 -7.80 -7.57 8.73
C ALA A 8 -7.07 -6.66 9.74
N MET A 9 -6.59 -5.50 9.28
CA MET A 9 -5.98 -4.52 10.16
C MET A 9 -6.97 -4.02 11.23
N TYR A 10 -8.20 -3.69 10.84
CA TYR A 10 -9.22 -3.24 11.78
C TYR A 10 -9.58 -4.33 12.80
N ALA A 11 -9.69 -5.59 12.37
CA ALA A 11 -10.02 -6.69 13.26
C ALA A 11 -9.00 -6.85 14.41
N VAL A 12 -7.72 -6.63 14.12
CA VAL A 12 -6.63 -6.76 15.10
C VAL A 12 -6.43 -5.49 15.91
N THR A 13 -6.41 -4.32 15.25
CA THR A 13 -5.96 -3.07 15.87
C THR A 13 -7.09 -2.18 16.35
N ARG A 14 -8.33 -2.44 15.90
CA ARG A 14 -9.51 -1.55 16.05
C ARG A 14 -9.30 -0.15 15.49
N ARG A 15 -8.33 0.03 14.58
CA ARG A 15 -8.04 1.29 13.89
C ARG A 15 -8.41 1.19 12.41
N GLY A 16 -8.97 2.26 11.87
CA GLY A 16 -9.27 2.36 10.45
C GLY A 16 -8.00 2.51 9.61
N SER A 17 -8.05 2.00 8.39
CA SER A 17 -7.00 2.15 7.38
C SER A 17 -7.61 2.32 6.00
N ILE A 18 -6.82 2.87 5.09
CA ILE A 18 -7.22 3.09 3.70
C ILE A 18 -6.71 1.91 2.86
N THR A 19 -7.50 1.46 1.89
CA THR A 19 -7.08 0.40 0.96
C THR A 19 -6.00 0.93 0.03
N LEU A 20 -5.07 0.07 -0.39
CA LEU A 20 -4.14 0.40 -1.46
C LEU A 20 -4.86 0.48 -2.82
N PRO A 21 -4.35 1.27 -3.78
CA PRO A 21 -4.88 1.30 -5.14
C PRO A 21 -4.95 -0.09 -5.74
N HIS A 22 -6.08 -0.42 -6.36
CA HIS A 22 -6.26 -1.69 -7.06
C HIS A 22 -5.76 -1.55 -8.49
N GLN A 23 -5.04 -2.54 -9.00
CA GLN A 23 -4.60 -2.60 -10.39
C GLN A 23 -5.75 -3.02 -11.32
N SER A 24 -6.66 -3.86 -10.83
CA SER A 24 -7.86 -4.28 -11.56
C SER A 24 -9.06 -4.39 -10.64
N PHE A 25 -10.26 -4.49 -11.21
CA PHE A 25 -11.48 -4.66 -10.43
C PHE A 25 -11.67 -6.14 -10.03
N PRO A 26 -11.88 -6.46 -8.74
CA PRO A 26 -11.94 -7.86 -8.26
C PRO A 26 -12.98 -8.75 -8.95
N MET A 27 -14.09 -8.17 -9.41
CA MET A 27 -15.22 -8.92 -9.97
C MET A 27 -15.14 -9.11 -11.49
N SER A 28 -14.44 -8.23 -12.21
CA SER A 28 -14.39 -8.24 -13.67
C SER A 28 -12.99 -8.47 -14.24
N ALA A 29 -11.95 -8.38 -13.39
CA ALA A 29 -10.55 -8.32 -13.77
C ALA A 29 -10.21 -7.21 -14.79
N ALA A 30 -11.15 -6.29 -15.05
CA ALA A 30 -10.90 -5.14 -15.90
C ALA A 30 -9.85 -4.26 -15.22
N GLU A 31 -8.90 -3.75 -16.00
CA GLU A 31 -7.89 -2.82 -15.52
C GLU A 31 -8.55 -1.58 -14.89
N ASN A 32 -8.01 -1.14 -13.77
CA ASN A 32 -8.43 0.11 -13.15
C ASN A 32 -7.77 1.27 -13.91
N PRO A 33 -8.53 2.10 -14.66
CA PRO A 33 -7.96 3.19 -15.45
C PRO A 33 -7.29 4.26 -14.59
N ASP A 34 -7.67 4.34 -13.31
CA ASP A 34 -7.17 5.35 -12.37
C ASP A 34 -5.94 4.85 -11.59
N TYR A 35 -5.54 3.58 -11.73
CA TYR A 35 -4.49 2.95 -10.93
C TYR A 35 -3.17 3.74 -10.92
N ALA A 36 -2.72 4.16 -12.11
CA ALA A 36 -1.47 4.91 -12.24
C ALA A 36 -1.55 6.30 -11.56
N ALA A 37 -2.70 6.97 -11.64
CA ALA A 37 -2.92 8.26 -11.00
C ALA A 37 -3.00 8.12 -9.48
N GLU A 38 -3.78 7.15 -8.97
CA GLU A 38 -3.90 6.87 -7.54
C GLU A 38 -2.55 6.48 -6.92
N LEU A 39 -1.73 5.70 -7.63
CA LEU A 39 -0.39 5.33 -7.18
C LEU A 39 0.56 6.54 -7.16
N ALA A 40 0.46 7.44 -8.14
CA ALA A 40 1.24 8.68 -8.17
C ALA A 40 0.85 9.61 -7.01
N ASP A 41 -0.44 9.79 -6.75
CA ASP A 41 -0.95 10.59 -5.63
C ASP A 41 -0.49 10.03 -4.27
N LEU A 42 -0.52 8.70 -4.12
CA LEU A 42 -0.01 8.01 -2.94
C LEU A 42 1.51 8.21 -2.79
N GLY A 43 2.25 8.21 -3.91
CA GLY A 43 3.67 8.54 -3.95
C GLY A 43 3.96 9.97 -3.53
N GLN A 44 3.20 10.94 -4.02
CA GLN A 44 3.31 12.33 -3.59
C GLN A 44 3.03 12.47 -2.10
N LEU A 45 1.95 11.85 -1.61
CA LEU A 45 1.61 11.87 -0.19
C LEU A 45 2.73 11.28 0.68
N ALA A 46 3.35 10.18 0.24
CA ALA A 46 4.47 9.55 0.93
C ALA A 46 5.74 10.42 0.97
N ARG A 47 5.97 11.26 -0.06
CA ARG A 47 7.08 12.23 -0.07
C ARG A 47 6.83 13.43 0.82
N GLU A 48 5.57 13.86 0.95
CA GLU A 48 5.22 15.05 1.73
C GLU A 48 5.05 14.76 3.24
N ARG A 49 4.65 13.53 3.59
CA ARG A 49 4.23 13.19 4.95
C ARG A 49 4.68 11.79 5.35
N GLU A 50 4.80 11.58 6.64
CA GLU A 50 4.97 10.22 7.18
C GLU A 50 3.66 9.43 6.99
N VAL A 51 3.76 8.37 6.21
CA VAL A 51 2.68 7.43 5.89
C VAL A 51 3.17 6.02 6.17
N TRP A 52 2.29 5.21 6.74
CA TRP A 52 2.58 3.80 7.06
C TRP A 52 1.82 2.89 6.11
N PHE A 53 2.50 1.85 5.64
CA PHE A 53 1.97 0.84 4.73
C PHE A 53 2.07 -0.53 5.41
N VAL A 54 0.97 -1.27 5.41
CA VAL A 54 0.90 -2.61 5.98
C VAL A 54 0.55 -3.59 4.86
N TRP A 55 1.50 -4.43 4.52
CA TRP A 55 1.38 -5.44 3.48
C TRP A 55 1.08 -6.81 4.10
N TYR A 56 -0.16 -7.28 3.98
CA TYR A 56 -0.54 -8.62 4.42
C TYR A 56 -0.27 -9.64 3.31
N ILE A 57 0.73 -10.50 3.52
CA ILE A 57 1.27 -11.43 2.53
C ILE A 57 0.21 -12.44 2.05
N PRO A 58 -0.62 -13.06 2.94
CA PRO A 58 -1.63 -14.01 2.51
C PRO A 58 -2.64 -13.41 1.53
N THR A 59 -3.06 -12.15 1.71
CA THR A 59 -3.93 -11.46 0.75
C THR A 59 -3.23 -11.30 -0.60
N SER A 60 -1.97 -10.87 -0.62
CA SER A 60 -1.25 -10.72 -1.89
C SER A 60 -1.03 -12.03 -2.67
N ALA A 61 -1.06 -13.17 -1.99
CA ALA A 61 -0.94 -14.48 -2.63
C ALA A 61 -2.26 -14.97 -3.28
N ILE A 62 -3.40 -14.42 -2.86
CA ILE A 62 -4.74 -14.85 -3.29
C ILE A 62 -5.49 -13.80 -4.11
N THR A 63 -5.01 -12.54 -4.13
CA THR A 63 -5.62 -11.43 -4.87
C THR A 63 -4.67 -10.93 -5.96
N ASP A 64 -5.02 -11.18 -7.21
CA ASP A 64 -4.31 -10.72 -8.41
C ASP A 64 -4.71 -9.30 -8.85
N TYR A 65 -5.71 -8.71 -8.20
CA TYR A 65 -6.21 -7.37 -8.48
C TYR A 65 -5.51 -6.24 -7.72
N MET A 66 -4.65 -6.59 -6.77
CA MET A 66 -3.80 -5.65 -6.04
C MET A 66 -2.48 -5.46 -6.77
N ALA A 67 -1.89 -4.26 -6.68
CA ALA A 67 -0.53 -4.02 -7.11
C ALA A 67 0.43 -5.06 -6.52
N PRO A 68 1.36 -5.66 -7.27
CA PRO A 68 2.45 -6.42 -6.67
C PRO A 68 3.23 -5.57 -5.67
N GLU A 69 3.69 -6.17 -4.58
CA GLU A 69 4.51 -5.47 -3.57
C GLU A 69 5.74 -4.81 -4.20
N ALA A 70 6.36 -5.46 -5.19
CA ALA A 70 7.51 -4.95 -5.92
C ALA A 70 7.21 -3.63 -6.66
N ASP A 71 6.04 -3.53 -7.30
CA ASP A 71 5.64 -2.33 -8.05
C ASP A 71 5.39 -1.15 -7.10
N MET A 72 4.78 -1.44 -5.95
CA MET A 72 4.55 -0.47 -4.88
C MET A 72 5.88 0.04 -4.29
N LEU A 73 6.85 -0.85 -4.05
CA LEU A 73 8.20 -0.46 -3.59
C LEU A 73 9.00 0.30 -4.65
N ALA A 74 8.76 0.04 -5.94
CA ALA A 74 9.41 0.78 -7.02
C ALA A 74 8.82 2.19 -7.20
N ALA A 75 7.52 2.36 -6.93
CA ALA A 75 6.82 3.64 -7.11
C ALA A 75 6.90 4.57 -5.89
N LEU A 76 6.99 4.01 -4.68
CA LEU A 76 6.86 4.75 -3.43
C LEU A 76 8.21 4.83 -2.68
N PRO A 77 8.55 5.98 -2.06
CA PRO A 77 9.76 6.12 -1.25
C PRO A 77 9.58 5.44 0.11
N LEU A 78 9.76 4.12 0.17
CA LEU A 78 9.47 3.32 1.36
C LEU A 78 10.71 2.69 1.96
N GLU A 79 10.73 2.60 3.29
CA GLU A 79 11.68 1.78 4.04
C GLU A 79 10.95 0.69 4.83
N LEU A 80 11.57 -0.49 4.91
CA LEU A 80 11.03 -1.60 5.69
C LEU A 80 11.30 -1.35 7.18
N VAL A 81 10.23 -1.28 7.99
CA VAL A 81 10.32 -1.08 9.44
C VAL A 81 10.21 -2.41 10.19
N ALA A 82 9.31 -3.29 9.74
CA ALA A 82 9.13 -4.60 10.36
C ALA A 82 8.74 -5.65 9.32
N SER A 83 9.20 -6.88 9.54
CA SER A 83 8.89 -8.04 8.71
C SER A 83 8.61 -9.24 9.59
N ALA A 84 7.51 -9.93 9.31
CA ALA A 84 7.07 -11.15 9.94
C ALA A 84 6.51 -12.10 8.87
N PRO A 85 6.27 -13.39 9.17
CA PRO A 85 5.88 -14.38 8.16
C PRO A 85 4.66 -14.01 7.32
N GLU A 86 3.71 -13.28 7.88
CA GLU A 86 2.46 -12.91 7.19
C GLU A 86 2.34 -11.42 6.88
N VAL A 87 3.27 -10.58 7.35
CA VAL A 87 3.11 -9.13 7.22
C VAL A 87 4.46 -8.43 7.06
N ARG A 88 4.46 -7.41 6.22
CA ARG A 88 5.53 -6.42 6.14
C ARG A 88 4.96 -5.04 6.43
N ILE A 89 5.71 -4.24 7.17
CA ILE A 89 5.33 -2.88 7.53
C ILE A 89 6.40 -1.96 6.99
N TYR A 90 5.96 -1.02 6.15
CA TYR A 90 6.80 0.02 5.59
C TYR A 90 6.40 1.39 6.13
N ARG A 91 7.39 2.26 6.21
CA ARG A 91 7.21 3.69 6.48
C ARG A 91 7.65 4.46 5.26
N SER A 92 6.96 5.55 4.92
CA SER A 92 7.46 6.47 3.91
C SER A 92 8.70 7.20 4.40
N VAL A 93 9.61 7.48 3.47
CA VAL A 93 10.76 8.36 3.67
C VAL A 93 10.41 9.67 2.98
N PRO A 94 9.91 10.67 3.72
CA PRO A 94 9.58 11.96 3.13
C PRO A 94 10.83 12.57 2.49
N ASP A 95 10.65 13.30 1.40
CA ASP A 95 11.74 14.11 0.86
C ASP A 95 12.14 15.10 1.95
N ALA A 96 13.45 15.23 2.19
CA ALA A 96 13.93 16.26 3.12
C ALA A 96 13.37 17.59 2.63
N ALA A 97 12.59 18.27 3.48
CA ALA A 97 12.03 19.57 3.15
C ALA A 97 13.19 20.44 2.65
N ALA A 98 13.16 20.79 1.36
CA ALA A 98 14.19 21.64 0.79
C ALA A 98 14.22 22.94 1.63
N PRO A 99 15.39 23.32 2.18
CA PRO A 99 15.50 24.48 3.05
C PRO A 99 15.14 25.79 2.33
#